data_AF-A0AA39SWG4-F1
#
_entry.id   AF-A0AA39SWG4-F1
#
_cell.length_a   1.000
_cell.length_b   1.000
_cell.length_c   1.000
_cell.angle_alpha   90.00
_cell.angle_beta   90.00
_cell.angle_gamma   90.00
#
_symmetry.space_group_name_H-M   'P 1'
#
loop_
_entity.id
_entity.type
_entity.pdbx_description
1 polymer ?
#
loop_
_entity_poly.entity_id
_entity_poly.type
_entity_poly.pdbx_seq_one_letter_code
_entity_poly.pdbx_strand_id
1 'polypeptide(L)' 'MGSQTMPKIPVVDFSEEELKPGTEAWFLTTKQACHALEEHGCFIIECKDVSSDLHNTIFDDEKDLFDHHLPLEVKMKKHF' A
#
# COMPACT_ATOMS: atom_id res chain seq x y z
N MET A 1 -19.18 24.23 -14.88
CA MET A 1 -17.80 24.24 -14.36
C MET A 1 -17.74 23.22 -13.22
N GLY A 2 -17.46 21.96 -13.53
CA GLY A 2 -17.37 20.91 -12.51
C GLY A 2 -16.00 20.99 -11.84
N SER A 3 -15.95 21.41 -10.58
CA SER A 3 -14.77 21.22 -9.74
C SER A 3 -14.63 19.71 -9.52
N GLN A 4 -13.72 19.06 -10.25
CA GLN A 4 -13.26 17.72 -9.88
C GLN A 4 -12.44 17.84 -8.60
N THR A 5 -13.10 17.81 -7.44
CA THR A 5 -12.43 17.47 -6.19
C THR A 5 -11.83 16.09 -6.39
N MET A 6 -10.51 16.00 -6.41
CA MET A 6 -9.82 14.71 -6.46
C MET A 6 -10.32 13.85 -5.29
N PRO A 7 -10.76 12.60 -5.54
CA PRO A 7 -11.13 11.70 -4.46
C PRO A 7 -9.93 11.55 -3.53
N LYS A 8 -10.08 11.97 -2.27
CA LYS A 8 -9.04 11.77 -1.26
C LYS A 8 -9.11 10.30 -0.85
N ILE A 9 -8.05 9.55 -1.13
CA ILE A 9 -7.95 8.16 -0.70
C ILE A 9 -7.88 8.15 0.84
N PRO A 10 -8.71 7.37 1.53
CA PRO A 10 -8.66 7.27 2.98
C PRO A 10 -7.32 6.68 3.43
N VAL A 11 -6.78 7.21 4.52
CA VAL A 11 -5.58 6.69 5.19
C VAL A 11 -6.03 6.03 6.48
N VAL A 12 -5.56 4.81 6.72
CA VAL A 12 -5.84 4.03 7.91
C VAL A 12 -4.52 3.83 8.66
N ASP A 13 -4.52 4.18 9.93
CA ASP A 13 -3.35 4.08 10.81
C ASP A 13 -3.24 2.64 11.35
N PHE A 14 -2.14 1.97 11.00
CA PHE A 14 -1.74 0.65 11.50
C PHE A 14 -0.48 0.73 12.38
N SER A 15 -0.07 1.93 12.77
CA SER A 15 1.13 2.19 13.55
C SER A 15 0.93 2.06 15.06
N GLU A 16 -0.26 1.64 15.49
CA GLU A 16 -0.58 1.41 16.89
C GLU A 16 0.05 0.09 17.37
N GLU A 17 0.96 0.16 18.34
CA GLU A 17 1.69 -1.00 18.86
C GLU A 17 0.77 -2.07 19.49
N GLU A 18 -0.44 -1.66 19.87
CA GLU A 18 -1.48 -2.52 20.45
C GLU A 18 -2.50 -3.03 19.42
N LEU A 19 -2.24 -2.89 18.12
CA LEU A 19 -3.10 -3.38 17.04
C LEU A 19 -3.10 -4.91 16.93
N LYS A 20 -3.57 -5.58 17.98
CA LYS A 20 -3.61 -7.04 18.13
C LYS A 20 -5.05 -7.53 18.02
N PRO A 21 -5.28 -8.70 17.40
CA PRO A 21 -6.61 -9.29 17.34
C PRO A 21 -7.28 -9.35 18.72
N GLY A 22 -8.51 -8.85 18.81
CA GLY A 22 -9.30 -8.83 20.05
C GLY A 22 -9.18 -7.56 20.89
N THR A 23 -8.34 -6.60 20.49
CA THR A 23 -8.31 -5.26 21.10
C THR A 23 -9.36 -4.33 20.50
N GLU A 24 -9.74 -3.29 21.23
CA GLU A 24 -10.65 -2.24 20.72
C GLU A 24 -10.02 -1.50 19.53
N ALA A 25 -8.74 -1.16 19.65
CA ALA A 25 -7.84 -0.72 18.60
C ALA A 25 -7.98 -1.48 17.28
N TRP A 26 -7.85 -2.82 17.34
CA TRP A 26 -8.01 -3.69 16.19
C TRP A 26 -9.42 -3.64 15.59
N PHE A 27 -10.45 -3.65 16.44
CA PHE A 27 -11.83 -3.58 15.98
C PHE A 27 -12.15 -2.26 15.27
N LEU A 28 -11.68 -1.13 15.80
CA LEU A 28 -11.86 0.18 15.19
C LEU A 28 -11.14 0.29 13.84
N THR A 29 -9.89 -0.14 13.79
CA THR A 29 -9.06 -0.07 12.58
C THR A 29 -9.59 -0.98 11.48
N THR A 30 -10.00 -2.20 11.82
CA THR A 30 -10.64 -3.11 10.85
C THR A 30 -11.96 -2.56 10.33
N LYS A 31 -12.76 -1.91 11.18
CA LYS A 31 -13.99 -1.23 10.75
C LYS A 31 -13.69 -0.08 9.79
N GLN A 32 -12.67 0.73 10.06
CA GLN A 32 -12.24 1.80 9.15
C GLN A 32 -11.75 1.26 7.81
N ALA A 33 -10.95 0.18 7.82
CA ALA A 33 -10.49 -0.47 6.60
C ALA A 33 -11.65 -1.04 5.78
N CYS A 34 -12.61 -1.73 6.41
CA CYS A 34 -13.81 -2.24 5.72
C CYS A 34 -14.62 -1.09 5.10
N HIS A 35 -14.88 -0.04 5.86
CA HIS A 35 -15.63 1.12 5.37
C HIS A 35 -14.94 1.79 4.17
N ALA A 36 -13.61 1.94 4.23
CA ALA A 36 -12.84 2.47 3.12
C ALA A 36 -12.90 1.58 1.87
N LEU A 37 -12.90 0.24 2.02
CA LEU A 37 -13.08 -0.68 0.91
C LEU A 37 -14.50 -0.61 0.31
N GLU A 38 -15.51 -0.48 1.16
CA GLU A 38 -16.92 -0.37 0.73
C GLU A 38 -17.17 0.93 -0.05
N GLU A 39 -16.65 2.06 0.42
CA GLU A 39 -16.89 3.37 -0.19
C GLU A 39 -15.91 3.72 -1.31
N HIS A 40 -14.62 3.39 -1.15
CA HIS A 40 -13.54 3.85 -2.03
C HIS A 40 -12.86 2.72 -2.81
N GLY A 41 -13.13 1.45 -2.46
CA GLY A 41 -12.45 0.28 -3.05
C GLY A 41 -10.97 0.15 -2.68
N CYS A 42 -10.39 1.12 -1.96
CA CYS A 42 -8.98 1.16 -1.58
C CYS A 42 -8.74 2.11 -0.39
N PHE A 43 -7.60 1.92 0.27
CA PHE A 43 -7.08 2.82 1.31
C PHE A 43 -5.55 2.75 1.36
N ILE A 44 -4.94 3.76 1.98
CA ILE A 44 -3.50 3.81 2.26
C ILE A 44 -3.29 3.35 3.71
N ILE A 45 -2.27 2.53 3.92
CA ILE A 45 -1.85 2.08 5.25
C ILE A 45 -0.70 2.98 5.71
N GLU A 46 -0.83 3.57 6.90
CA GLU A 46 0.28 4.21 7.60
C GLU A 46 0.82 3.26 8.68
N CYS A 47 2.09 2.88 8.58
CA CYS A 47 2.72 1.98 9.54
C CYS A 47 4.13 2.48 9.88
N LYS A 48 4.51 2.46 11.16
CA LYS A 48 5.83 2.92 11.63
C LYS A 48 6.92 1.85 11.48
N ASP A 49 6.52 0.58 11.45
CA ASP A 49 7.45 -0.56 11.54
C ASP A 49 8.07 -0.95 10.20
N VAL A 50 7.52 -0.47 9.07
CA VAL A 50 8.17 -0.66 7.78
C VAL A 50 9.30 0.35 7.67
N SER A 51 10.52 -0.10 7.97
CA SER A 51 11.71 0.74 7.82
C SER A 51 11.76 1.29 6.39
N SER A 52 12.02 2.59 6.27
CA SER A 52 12.27 3.23 4.97
C SER A 52 13.43 2.56 4.22
N ASP A 53 14.37 1.93 4.94
CA ASP A 53 15.44 1.13 4.34
C ASP A 53 14.91 -0.09 3.60
N LEU A 54 13.92 -0.80 4.15
CA LEU A 54 13.30 -1.95 3.48
C LEU A 54 12.59 -1.51 2.20
N HIS A 55 11.86 -0.40 2.25
CA HIS A 55 11.21 0.17 1.08
C HIS A 55 12.24 0.52 0.00
N ASN A 56 13.35 1.17 0.38
CA ASN A 56 14.39 1.58 -0.56
C ASN A 56 15.13 0.38 -1.16
N THR A 57 15.46 -0.63 -0.36
CA THR A 57 16.13 -1.85 -0.85
C THR A 57 15.26 -2.59 -1.84
N ILE A 58 13.96 -2.79 -1.56
CA ILE A 58 13.04 -3.42 -2.51
C ILE A 58 12.99 -2.63 -3.83
N PHE A 59 12.89 -1.30 -3.75
CA PHE A 59 12.82 -0.45 -4.94
C PHE A 59 14.12 -0.45 -5.74
N ASP A 60 15.27 -0.54 -5.07
CA ASP A 60 16.59 -0.60 -5.68
C ASP A 60 16.82 -1.95 -6.35
N ASP A 61 16.48 -3.06 -5.68
CA ASP A 61 16.53 -4.42 -6.22
C ASP A 61 15.60 -4.56 -7.44
N GLU A 62 14.39 -4.00 -7.39
CA GLU A 62 13.49 -3.98 -8.54
C GLU A 62 14.10 -3.21 -9.71
N LYS A 63 14.67 -2.03 -9.45
CA LYS A 63 15.34 -1.24 -10.48
C LYS A 63 16.52 -1.98 -11.09
N ASP A 64 17.38 -2.58 -10.29
CA ASP A 64 18.53 -3.33 -10.78
C ASP A 64 18.08 -4.55 -11.62
N LEU A 65 17.08 -5.29 -11.12
CA LEU A 65 16.49 -6.43 -11.84
C LEU A 65 15.97 -5.99 -13.22
N PHE A 66 15.21 -4.90 -13.25
CA PHE A 66 14.57 -4.43 -14.47
C PHE A 66 15.54 -3.69 -15.40
N ASP A 67 16.44 -2.85 -14.92
CA ASP A 67 17.28 -1.98 -15.75
C ASP A 67 18.61 -2.62 -16.15
N HIS A 68 19.14 -3.54 -15.33
CA HIS A 68 20.45 -4.15 -15.56
C HIS A 68 20.38 -5.64 -15.89
N HIS A 69 19.46 -6.38 -15.29
CA HIS A 69 19.47 -7.85 -15.37
C HIS A 69 18.44 -8.46 -16.31
N LEU A 70 17.36 -7.75 -16.67
CA LEU A 70 16.29 -8.30 -17.48
C LEU A 70 16.26 -7.72 -18.90
N PRO A 71 16.60 -8.50 -19.94
CA PRO A 71 16.48 -8.07 -21.32
C PRO A 71 15.05 -7.61 -21.62
N LEU A 72 14.91 -6.56 -22.43
CA LEU A 72 13.62 -5.93 -22.74
C LEU A 72 12.61 -6.93 -23.32
N GLU A 73 13.08 -7.91 -24.09
CA GLU A 73 12.29 -9.04 -24.63
C GLU A 73 11.65 -9.91 -23.53
N VAL A 74 12.30 -10.07 -22.38
CA VAL A 74 11.78 -10.84 -21.23
C VAL A 74 10.77 -10.01 -20.44
N LYS A 75 11.00 -8.70 -20.25
CA LYS A 75 9.99 -7.78 -19.66
C LYS A 75 8.70 -7.73 -20.46
N MET A 76 8.80 -7.79 -21.79
CA MET A 76 7.64 -7.68 -22.69
C MET A 76 6.94 -9.02 -22.93
N LYS A 77 7.43 -10.12 -22.36
CA LYS A 77 6.84 -11.45 -22.54
C LYS A 77 5.53 -11.53 -21.76
N LYS A 78 4.44 -11.12 -22.40
CA LYS A 78 3.07 -11.34 -21.93
C LYS A 78 2.82 -12.84 -21.87
N HIS A 79 2.69 -13.39 -20.67
CA HIS A 79 2.00 -14.66 -20.48
C HIS A 79 0.51 -14.40 -20.72
N PHE A 80 0.03 -14.82 -21.90
CA PHE A 80 -1.39 -15.03 -22.17
C PHE A 80 -1.81 -16.41 -21.68
#